data_AF-A0A0S9NUZ3-F1
#
_entry.id   AF-A0A0S9NUZ3-F1
#
_cell.length_a   1.000
_cell.length_b   1.000
_cell.length_c   1.000
_cell.angle_alpha   90.00
_cell.angle_beta   90.00
_cell.angle_gamma   90.00
#
_symmetry.space_group_name_H-M   'P 1'
#
loop_
_entity.id
_entity.type
_entity.pdbx_description
1 polymer ?
#
loop_
_entity_poly.entity_id
_entity_poly.type
_entity_poly.pdbx_seq_one_letter_code
_entity_poly.pdbx_strand_id
1 'polypeptide(L)'
;MPERYYRELLRYFTRSFGDRDTAADVVQEAYARIFALQRKGDAVLDPRALLYHVGRNVAATQATRRMAEQRMLDTLGLVASDAAPSVERTAIARQQLDALVRRLAVMPAKRRDAFILVRIHGCSYAEAGAQMGISVAAIERHVMRGILDCAGLSPSSR
;
A
#
# COMPACT_ATOMS: atom_id res chain seq x y z
N MET A 1 15.36 -19.57 3.90
CA MET A 1 15.85 -18.72 2.79
C MET A 1 14.76 -17.79 2.28
N PRO A 2 14.52 -16.64 2.93
CA PRO A 2 13.56 -15.65 2.43
C PRO A 2 14.11 -14.83 1.24
N GLU A 3 15.41 -14.88 0.94
CA GLU A 3 16.07 -14.11 -0.15
C GLU A 3 15.45 -14.29 -1.55
N ARG A 4 14.67 -15.36 -1.73
CA ARG A 4 13.96 -15.71 -2.95
C ARG A 4 13.03 -14.61 -3.48
N TYR A 5 12.53 -13.73 -2.61
CA TYR A 5 11.57 -12.68 -2.99
C TYR A 5 12.21 -11.28 -3.15
N TYR A 6 13.51 -11.13 -2.91
CA TYR A 6 14.15 -9.81 -2.83
C TYR A 6 13.99 -9.00 -4.13
N ARG A 7 14.29 -9.62 -5.28
CA ARG A 7 14.16 -8.96 -6.60
C ARG A 7 12.71 -8.62 -6.95
N GLU A 8 11.78 -9.47 -6.54
CA GLU A 8 10.34 -9.29 -6.76
C GLU A 8 9.84 -8.08 -5.97
N LEU A 9 10.14 -8.04 -4.67
CA LEU A 9 9.76 -6.95 -3.77
C LEU A 9 10.44 -5.64 -4.16
N LEU A 10 11.73 -5.66 -4.47
CA LEU A 10 12.46 -4.48 -4.92
C LEU A 10 11.79 -3.87 -6.16
N ARG A 11 11.42 -4.69 -7.14
CA ARG A 11 10.71 -4.23 -8.34
C ARG A 11 9.33 -3.66 -8.02
N TYR A 12 8.59 -4.33 -7.14
CA TYR A 12 7.26 -3.87 -6.72
C TYR A 12 7.31 -2.52 -6.01
N PHE A 13 8.21 -2.36 -5.03
CA PHE A 13 8.35 -1.13 -4.26
C PHE A 13 9.00 -0.01 -5.07
N THR A 14 9.95 -0.30 -5.97
CA THR A 14 10.51 0.70 -6.90
C THR A 14 9.40 1.29 -7.78
N ARG A 15 8.50 0.45 -8.30
CA ARG A 15 7.32 0.92 -9.06
C ARG A 15 6.33 1.71 -8.23
N SER A 16 6.26 1.45 -6.93
CA SER A 16 5.31 2.11 -6.02
C SER A 16 5.81 3.48 -5.56
N PHE A 17 7.13 3.65 -5.41
CA PHE A 17 7.72 4.86 -4.82
C PHE A 17 8.51 5.71 -5.82
N GLY A 18 8.80 5.20 -7.02
CA GLY A 18 9.57 5.92 -8.04
C GLY A 18 11.06 6.02 -7.76
N ASP A 19 11.53 5.51 -6.61
CA ASP A 19 12.93 5.50 -6.21
C ASP A 19 13.36 4.08 -5.81
N ARG A 20 14.50 3.65 -6.37
CA ARG A 20 15.06 2.31 -6.16
C ARG A 20 15.77 2.19 -4.83
N ASP A 21 16.42 3.24 -4.35
CA ASP A 21 17.19 3.19 -3.11
C ASP A 21 16.24 3.14 -1.91
N THR A 22 15.22 4.01 -1.90
CA THR A 22 14.09 3.90 -0.95
C THR A 22 13.47 2.50 -0.98
N ALA A 23 13.27 1.91 -2.17
CA ALA A 23 12.71 0.58 -2.27
C ALA A 23 13.64 -0.50 -1.68
N ALA A 24 14.96 -0.37 -1.84
CA ALA A 24 15.92 -1.30 -1.26
C ALA A 24 15.88 -1.25 0.28
N ASP A 25 15.82 -0.05 0.87
CA ASP A 25 15.72 0.15 2.32
C ASP A 25 14.44 -0.47 2.89
N VAL A 26 13.29 -0.23 2.23
CA VAL A 26 12.00 -0.82 2.60
C VAL A 26 12.07 -2.34 2.59
N VAL A 27 12.68 -2.92 1.56
CA VAL A 27 12.84 -4.38 1.44
C VAL A 27 13.76 -4.89 2.55
N GLN A 28 14.95 -4.31 2.73
CA GLN A 28 15.89 -4.72 3.75
C GLN A 28 15.28 -4.70 5.16
N GLU A 29 14.54 -3.64 5.50
CA GLU A 29 13.90 -3.56 6.81
C GLU A 29 12.77 -4.58 6.97
N ALA A 30 12.00 -4.85 5.90
CA ALA A 30 11.00 -5.91 5.93
C ALA A 30 11.62 -7.29 6.21
N TYR A 31 12.76 -7.58 5.58
CA TYR A 31 13.53 -8.78 5.85
C TYR A 31 14.03 -8.83 7.30
N ALA A 32 14.62 -7.74 7.81
CA ALA A 32 15.15 -7.67 9.17
C ALA A 32 14.06 -7.95 10.22
N ARG A 33 12.86 -7.39 10.05
CA ARG A 33 11.72 -7.62 10.96
C ARG A 33 11.25 -9.07 10.94
N ILE A 34 11.22 -9.71 9.78
CA ILE A 34 10.84 -11.13 9.67
C ILE A 34 11.90 -12.04 10.28
N PHE A 35 13.18 -11.78 10.04
CA PHE A 35 14.26 -12.52 10.70
C PHE A 35 14.19 -12.40 12.22
N ALA A 36 13.84 -11.21 12.74
CA ALA A 36 13.64 -11.01 14.17
C ALA A 36 12.46 -11.84 14.73
N LEU A 37 11.35 -11.96 13.99
CA LEU A 37 10.20 -12.82 14.37
C LEU A 37 10.59 -14.30 14.38
N GLN A 38 11.28 -14.76 13.34
CA GLN A 38 11.75 -16.15 13.26
C GLN A 38 12.71 -16.50 14.41
N ARG A 39 13.60 -15.57 14.78
CA ARG A 39 14.49 -15.73 15.94
C ARG A 39 13.75 -15.83 17.28
N LYS A 40 12.55 -15.26 17.38
CA LYS A 40 11.69 -15.34 18.57
C LYS A 40 10.87 -16.63 18.63
N GLY A 41 10.93 -17.47 17.60
CA GLY A 41 10.18 -18.73 17.52
C GLY A 41 8.79 -18.59 16.91
N ASP A 42 8.44 -17.43 16.36
CA ASP A 42 7.13 -17.23 15.73
C ASP A 42 7.04 -18.01 14.40
N ALA A 43 5.96 -18.76 14.24
CA ALA A 43 5.70 -19.52 13.03
C ALA A 43 5.33 -18.57 11.87
N VAL A 44 6.19 -18.50 10.85
CA VAL A 44 5.92 -17.75 9.62
C VAL A 44 5.30 -18.69 8.58
N LEU A 45 3.98 -18.70 8.50
CA LEU A 45 3.20 -19.58 7.61
C LEU A 45 3.35 -19.18 6.12
N ASP A 46 3.30 -17.88 5.81
CA ASP A 46 3.53 -17.34 4.46
C ASP A 46 4.56 -16.20 4.49
N PRO A 47 5.85 -16.52 4.30
CA PRO A 47 6.92 -15.52 4.30
C PRO A 47 6.76 -14.47 3.19
N ARG A 48 6.19 -14.83 2.04
CA ARG A 48 6.03 -13.89 0.91
C ARG A 48 4.96 -12.86 1.23
N ALA A 49 3.78 -13.29 1.67
CA ALA A 49 2.71 -12.37 2.05
C ALA A 49 3.15 -11.45 3.20
N LEU A 50 3.87 -12.00 4.18
CA LEU A 50 4.39 -11.23 5.30
C LEU A 50 5.43 -10.19 4.87
N LEU A 51 6.34 -10.51 3.93
CA LEU A 51 7.30 -9.54 3.38
C LEU A 51 6.59 -8.36 2.70
N TYR A 52 5.55 -8.63 1.91
CA TYR A 52 4.74 -7.57 1.28
C TYR A 52 4.02 -6.72 2.33
N HIS A 53 3.45 -7.35 3.35
CA HIS A 53 2.75 -6.67 4.43
C HIS A 53 3.71 -5.74 5.20
N VAL A 54 4.81 -6.28 5.71
CA VAL A 54 5.80 -5.51 6.48
C VAL A 54 6.39 -4.40 5.62
N GLY A 55 6.73 -4.68 4.36
CA GLY A 55 7.27 -3.66 3.45
C GLY A 55 6.31 -2.50 3.21
N ARG A 56 5.00 -2.75 3.06
CA ARG A 56 3.99 -1.67 2.95
C ARG A 56 3.93 -0.82 4.23
N ASN A 57 3.97 -1.45 5.39
CA ASN A 57 3.94 -0.72 6.67
C ASN A 57 5.20 0.12 6.90
N VAL A 58 6.37 -0.42 6.57
CA VAL A 58 7.65 0.32 6.60
C VAL A 58 7.56 1.52 5.68
N ALA A 59 7.11 1.33 4.44
CA ALA A 59 6.99 2.43 3.48
C ALA A 59 6.00 3.51 3.90
N ALA A 60 4.82 3.14 4.41
CA ALA A 60 3.83 4.09 4.92
C ALA A 60 4.39 4.92 6.09
N THR A 61 5.15 4.28 6.97
CA THR A 61 5.84 4.95 8.09
C THR A 61 6.89 5.95 7.58
N GLN A 62 7.72 5.54 6.61
CA GLN A 62 8.72 6.42 6.02
C GLN A 62 8.08 7.60 5.27
N ALA A 63 7.02 7.38 4.50
CA ALA A 63 6.30 8.44 3.79
C ALA A 63 5.73 9.48 4.78
N THR A 64 5.15 9.02 5.88
CA THR A 64 4.64 9.91 6.94
C THR A 64 5.76 10.74 7.55
N ARG A 65 6.93 10.15 7.82
CA ARG A 65 8.11 10.86 8.32
C ARG A 65 8.62 11.90 7.33
N ARG A 66 8.79 11.53 6.05
CA ARG A 66 9.22 12.44 4.98
C ARG A 66 8.27 13.63 4.84
N MET A 67 6.95 13.40 4.89
CA MET A 67 5.98 14.50 4.88
C MET A 67 6.13 15.44 6.07
N ALA A 68 6.43 14.92 7.26
CA ALA A 68 6.67 15.74 8.44
C ALA A 68 7.98 16.54 8.33
N GLU A 69 9.06 15.90 7.90
CA GLU A 69 10.36 16.54 7.62
C GLU A 69 10.22 17.64 6.57
N GLN A 70 9.52 17.37 5.47
CA GLN A 70 9.32 18.33 4.40
C GLN A 70 8.49 19.53 4.86
N ARG A 71 7.43 19.33 5.63
CA ARG A 71 6.68 20.44 6.26
C ARG A 71 7.56 21.28 7.19
N MET A 72 8.47 20.65 7.91
CA MET A 72 9.40 21.35 8.79
C MET A 72 10.43 22.16 7.99
N LEU A 73 10.98 21.60 6.92
CA LEU A 73 11.90 22.30 6.02
C LEU A 73 11.21 23.45 5.27
N ASP A 74 9.96 23.27 4.83
CA ASP A 74 9.12 24.30 4.24
C ASP A 74 8.89 25.45 5.23
N THR A 75 8.62 25.14 6.49
CA THR A 75 8.46 26.13 7.57
C THR A 75 9.74 26.93 7.82
N LEU A 76 10.91 26.29 7.64
CA LEU A 76 12.22 26.94 7.78
C LEU A 76 12.68 27.66 6.51
N GLY A 77 11.91 27.59 5.42
CA GLY A 77 12.28 28.20 4.13
C GLY A 77 13.52 27.55 3.48
N LEU A 78 13.88 26.33 3.88
CA LEU A 78 15.13 25.66 3.48
C LEU A 78 15.00 24.81 2.20
N VAL A 79 13.82 24.79 1.57
CA VAL A 79 13.57 23.97 0.37
C VAL A 79 13.39 24.88 -0.85
N ALA A 80 14.40 24.89 -1.74
CA ALA A 80 14.14 25.18 -3.14
C ALA A 80 13.53 23.91 -3.74
N SER A 81 12.28 24.00 -4.21
CA SER A 81 11.55 22.86 -4.78
C SER A 81 12.15 22.48 -6.14
N ASP A 82 13.21 21.69 -6.14
CA ASP A 82 13.69 21.04 -7.36
C ASP A 82 12.72 19.93 -7.76
N ALA A 83 12.08 20.12 -8.92
CA ALA A 83 11.10 19.24 -9.56
C ALA A 83 9.67 19.25 -8.99
N ALA A 84 9.02 20.42 -9.00
CA ALA A 84 7.56 20.43 -9.01
C ALA A 84 7.04 19.72 -10.29
N PRO A 85 6.07 18.77 -10.20
CA PRO A 85 5.47 18.18 -11.37
C PRO A 85 4.83 19.26 -12.25
N SER A 86 4.88 19.08 -13.57
CA SER A 86 4.26 20.04 -14.50
C SER A 86 2.77 20.25 -14.16
N VAL A 87 2.24 21.44 -14.50
CA VAL A 87 0.83 21.77 -14.28
C VAL A 87 -0.10 20.71 -14.90
N GLU A 88 0.25 20.24 -16.10
CA GLU A 88 -0.46 19.17 -16.80
C GLU A 88 -0.46 17.85 -16.00
N ARG A 89 0.72 17.41 -15.51
CA ARG A 89 0.82 16.19 -14.69
C ARG A 89 -0.01 16.31 -13.41
N THR A 90 0.02 17.47 -12.77
CA THR A 90 -0.79 17.75 -11.57
C THR A 90 -2.29 17.69 -11.88
N ALA A 91 -2.73 18.26 -13.01
CA ALA A 91 -4.13 18.23 -13.43
C ALA A 91 -4.61 16.80 -13.72
N ILE A 92 -3.83 16.02 -14.46
CA ILE A 92 -4.13 14.61 -14.76
C ILE A 92 -4.23 13.79 -13.46
N ALA A 93 -3.27 13.95 -12.55
CA ALA A 93 -3.29 13.24 -11.28
C ALA A 93 -4.52 13.58 -10.43
N ARG A 94 -4.93 14.86 -10.38
CA ARG A 94 -6.17 15.29 -9.71
C ARG A 94 -7.40 14.65 -10.33
N GLN A 95 -7.52 14.66 -11.66
CA GLN A 95 -8.65 14.06 -12.35
C GLN A 95 -8.75 12.54 -12.11
N GLN A 96 -7.61 11.84 -12.11
CA GLN A 96 -7.55 10.41 -11.80
C GLN A 96 -7.96 10.14 -10.35
N LEU A 97 -7.50 10.96 -9.41
CA LEU A 97 -7.87 10.86 -8.00
C LEU A 97 -9.37 11.10 -7.80
N ASP A 98 -9.94 12.11 -8.43
CA ASP A 98 -11.38 12.42 -8.35
C ASP A 98 -12.24 11.29 -8.94
N ALA A 99 -11.78 10.64 -10.01
CA ALA A 99 -12.45 9.47 -10.57
C ALA A 99 -12.43 8.28 -9.59
N LEU A 100 -11.29 8.04 -8.94
CA LEU A 100 -11.16 6.99 -7.92
C LEU A 100 -12.06 7.26 -6.71
N VAL A 101 -12.07 8.48 -6.19
CA VAL A 101 -12.90 8.89 -5.05
C VAL A 101 -14.38 8.67 -5.34
N ARG A 102 -14.84 9.05 -6.54
CA ARG A 102 -16.24 8.82 -6.96
C ARG A 102 -16.59 7.33 -7.02
N ARG A 103 -15.70 6.49 -7.54
CA ARG A 103 -15.90 5.03 -7.58
C ARG A 103 -15.98 4.42 -6.19
N LEU A 104 -15.13 4.86 -5.27
CA LEU A 104 -15.19 4.45 -3.87
C LEU A 104 -16.51 4.88 -3.20
N ALA A 105 -16.99 6.09 -3.48
CA ALA A 105 -18.21 6.62 -2.88
C ALA A 105 -19.47 5.82 -3.24
N VAL A 106 -19.57 5.34 -4.48
CA VAL A 106 -20.71 4.52 -4.95
C VAL A 106 -20.55 3.02 -4.67
N MET A 107 -19.38 2.59 -4.20
CA MET A 107 -19.11 1.19 -3.90
C MET A 107 -19.95 0.71 -2.69
N PRO A 108 -20.50 -0.51 -2.71
CA PRO A 108 -21.19 -1.09 -1.55
C PRO A 108 -20.30 -1.07 -0.30
N ALA A 109 -20.84 -0.66 0.85
CA ALA A 109 -20.08 -0.41 2.09
C ALA A 109 -19.12 -1.54 2.46
N LYS A 110 -19.62 -2.79 2.60
CA LYS A 110 -18.77 -3.96 2.92
C LYS A 110 -17.65 -4.19 1.92
N ARG A 111 -17.87 -3.88 0.64
CA ARG A 111 -16.84 -4.02 -0.40
C ARG A 111 -15.77 -2.94 -0.24
N ARG A 112 -16.21 -1.70 0.00
CA ARG A 112 -15.36 -0.53 0.24
C ARG A 112 -14.48 -0.73 1.46
N ASP A 113 -15.07 -1.17 2.57
CA ASP A 113 -14.36 -1.35 3.84
C ASP A 113 -13.29 -2.45 3.72
N ALA A 114 -13.63 -3.59 3.12
CA ALA A 114 -12.67 -4.66 2.86
C ALA A 114 -11.53 -4.20 1.94
N PHE A 115 -11.86 -3.44 0.88
CA PHE A 115 -10.87 -2.86 -0.02
C PHE A 115 -9.95 -1.88 0.72
N ILE A 116 -10.49 -0.97 1.52
CA ILE A 116 -9.72 0.03 2.27
C ILE A 116 -8.79 -0.67 3.27
N LEU A 117 -9.30 -1.62 4.06
CA LEU A 117 -8.49 -2.35 5.04
C LEU A 117 -7.29 -3.05 4.38
N VAL A 118 -7.53 -3.76 3.28
CA VAL A 118 -6.46 -4.55 2.64
C VAL A 118 -5.54 -3.70 1.77
N ARG A 119 -6.08 -2.74 1.01
CA ARG A 119 -5.31 -2.00 -0.01
C ARG A 119 -4.74 -0.69 0.47
N ILE A 120 -5.40 -0.03 1.41
CA ILE A 120 -5.00 1.28 1.94
C ILE A 120 -4.33 1.11 3.30
N HIS A 121 -4.95 0.36 4.22
CA HIS A 121 -4.37 0.11 5.55
C HIS A 121 -3.41 -1.08 5.59
N GLY A 122 -3.33 -1.86 4.50
CA GLY A 122 -2.37 -2.93 4.35
C GLY A 122 -2.68 -4.20 5.16
N CYS A 123 -3.85 -4.30 5.80
CA CYS A 123 -4.25 -5.48 6.57
C CYS A 123 -4.21 -6.76 5.72
N SER A 124 -3.85 -7.89 6.33
CA SER A 124 -4.05 -9.19 5.71
C SER A 124 -5.54 -9.51 5.55
N TYR A 125 -5.85 -10.46 4.65
CA TYR A 125 -7.22 -10.95 4.49
C TYR A 125 -7.79 -11.56 5.79
N ALA A 126 -6.92 -12.14 6.64
CA ALA A 126 -7.30 -12.71 7.93
C ALA A 126 -7.62 -11.62 8.95
N GLU A 127 -6.78 -10.61 9.09
CA GLU A 127 -7.02 -9.47 9.99
C GLU A 127 -8.27 -8.69 9.58
N ALA A 128 -8.42 -8.41 8.29
CA ALA A 128 -9.61 -7.74 7.76
C ALA A 128 -10.88 -8.59 8.00
N GLY A 129 -10.80 -9.91 7.84
CA GLY A 129 -11.91 -10.84 8.12
C GLY A 129 -12.31 -10.83 9.58
N ALA A 130 -11.32 -10.88 10.49
CA ALA A 130 -11.54 -10.78 11.93
C ALA A 130 -12.18 -9.43 12.31
N GLN A 131 -11.67 -8.32 11.77
CA GLN A 131 -12.19 -6.98 12.05
C GLN A 131 -13.61 -6.76 11.52
N MET A 132 -13.95 -7.34 10.37
CA MET A 132 -15.27 -7.20 9.74
C MET A 132 -16.27 -8.30 10.14
N GLY A 133 -15.86 -9.32 10.89
CA GLY A 133 -16.69 -10.45 11.28
C GLY A 133 -17.15 -11.32 10.09
N ILE A 134 -16.33 -11.43 9.03
CA ILE A 134 -16.64 -12.24 7.84
C ILE A 134 -15.46 -13.14 7.45
N SER A 135 -15.73 -14.20 6.69
CA SER A 135 -14.69 -15.16 6.30
C SER A 135 -13.62 -14.56 5.39
N VAL A 136 -12.42 -15.12 5.43
CA VAL A 136 -11.29 -14.74 4.54
C VAL A 136 -11.70 -14.79 3.07
N ALA A 137 -12.43 -15.83 2.66
CA ALA A 137 -12.96 -15.96 1.30
C ALA A 137 -14.00 -14.88 0.94
N ALA A 138 -14.75 -14.36 1.92
CA ALA A 138 -15.63 -13.21 1.69
C ALA A 138 -14.83 -11.92 1.50
N ILE A 139 -13.79 -11.68 2.33
CA ILE A 139 -12.88 -10.53 2.15
C ILE A 139 -12.23 -10.58 0.78
N GLU A 140 -11.67 -11.72 0.37
CA GLU A 140 -11.02 -11.87 -0.94
C GLU A 140 -11.97 -11.47 -2.08
N ARG A 141 -13.21 -11.99 -2.05
CA ARG A 141 -14.23 -11.62 -3.04
C ARG A 141 -14.57 -10.14 -3.03
N HIS A 142 -14.68 -9.53 -1.86
CA HIS A 142 -14.94 -8.09 -1.73
C HIS A 142 -13.78 -7.25 -2.26
N VAL A 143 -12.54 -7.58 -1.89
CA VAL A 143 -11.33 -6.89 -2.35
C VAL A 143 -11.17 -7.00 -3.86
N MET A 144 -11.31 -8.20 -4.42
CA MET A 144 -11.19 -8.40 -5.88
C MET A 144 -12.22 -7.58 -6.65
N ARG A 145 -13.47 -7.53 -6.18
CA ARG A 145 -14.51 -6.68 -6.79
C ARG A 145 -14.21 -5.19 -6.62
N GLY A 146 -13.71 -4.79 -5.45
CA GLY A 146 -13.29 -3.40 -5.21
C GLY A 146 -12.15 -2.95 -6.14
N ILE A 147 -11.22 -3.84 -6.46
CA ILE A 147 -10.16 -3.58 -7.44
C ILE A 147 -10.77 -3.34 -8.84
N LEU A 148 -11.71 -4.16 -9.26
CA LEU A 148 -12.38 -4.02 -10.56
C LEU A 148 -13.19 -2.71 -10.63
N ASP A 149 -13.93 -2.37 -9.58
CA ASP A 149 -14.67 -1.11 -9.47
C ASP A 149 -13.71 0.09 -9.58
N CYS A 150 -12.59 0.06 -8.86
CA CYS A 150 -11.59 1.13 -8.90
C CYS A 150 -10.89 1.24 -10.27
N ALA A 151 -10.67 0.12 -10.95
CA ALA A 151 -10.14 0.09 -12.31
C ALA A 151 -11.17 0.57 -13.36
N GLY A 152 -12.45 0.65 -13.00
CA GLY A 152 -13.54 0.97 -13.94
C GLY A 152 -13.91 -0.21 -14.84
N LEU A 153 -13.56 -1.43 -14.43
CA LEU A 153 -13.79 -2.69 -15.14
C LEU A 153 -14.94 -3.51 -14.53
N SER A 154 -15.68 -2.93 -13.59
CA SER A 154 -16.85 -3.56 -13.00
C SER A 154 -17.96 -3.69 -14.03
N PRO A 155 -18.54 -4.88 -14.27
CA PRO A 155 -19.73 -5.00 -15.08
C PRO A 155 -20.84 -4.22 -14.37
N SER A 156 -21.31 -3.15 -15.00
CA SER A 156 -22.44 -2.34 -14.52
C SER A 156 -23.59 -3.28 -14.16
N SER A 157 -23.83 -3.48 -12.87
CA SER A 157 -25.01 -4.20 -12.39
C SER A 157 -26.24 -3.38 -12.74
N ARG A 158 -26.93 -3.77 -13.82
CA ARG A 158 -28.37 -3.55 -13.98
C ARG A 158 -29.11 -4.58 -13.14
#